data_AF-A0A392PSY3-F1
#
_entry.id   AF-A0A392PSY3-F1
#
_cell.length_a   1.000
_cell.length_b   1.000
_cell.length_c   1.000
_cell.angle_alpha   90.00
_cell.angle_beta   90.00
_cell.angle_gamma   90.00
#
_symmetry.space_group_name_H-M   'P 1'
#
loop_
_entity.id
_entity.type
_entity.pdbx_description
1 polymer ?
#
loop_
_entity_poly.entity_id
_entity_poly.type
_entity_poly.pdbx_seq_one_letter_code
_entity_poly.pdbx_strand_id
1 'polypeptide(L)'
;MEQDLSKLDVTKLHPLSPEVISRQATINIGTIGHVAHGKSTVVKAISGVQTVRFKNELERNITIKLGYANAKIYKCEDERCPRPMSYKAYGSGKEDNPMCEVPG
;
A
#
# COMPACT_ATOMS: atom_id res chain seq x y z
N MET A 1 -15.39 6.67 4.71
CA MET A 1 -15.94 6.31 6.03
C MET A 1 -14.94 6.85 7.05
N GLU A 2 -15.36 7.73 7.95
CA GLU A 2 -14.46 8.34 8.92
C GLU A 2 -14.02 7.28 9.95
N GLN A 3 -12.72 7.22 10.27
CA GLN A 3 -12.13 6.20 11.14
C GLN A 3 -12.50 6.43 12.61
N ASP A 4 -13.78 6.29 12.95
CA ASP A 4 -14.30 6.54 14.30
C ASP A 4 -13.93 5.39 15.25
N LEU A 5 -13.30 5.74 16.39
CA LEU A 5 -12.89 4.79 17.43
C LEU A 5 -14.07 4.35 18.31
N SER A 6 -15.13 5.17 18.40
CA SER A 6 -16.28 4.90 19.27
C SER A 6 -17.16 3.74 18.77
N LYS A 7 -17.09 3.44 17.47
CA LYS A 7 -17.87 2.39 16.81
C LYS A 7 -17.15 1.04 16.76
N LEU A 8 -15.96 0.95 17.36
CA LEU A 8 -15.08 -0.21 17.24
C LEU A 8 -15.28 -1.18 18.41
N ASP A 9 -15.76 -2.39 18.14
CA ASP A 9 -15.85 -3.46 19.13
C ASP A 9 -14.55 -4.29 19.13
N VAL A 10 -13.67 -4.01 20.09
CA VAL A 10 -12.34 -4.65 20.21
C VAL A 10 -12.38 -6.16 20.33
N THR A 11 -13.49 -6.74 20.79
CA THR A 11 -13.62 -8.19 21.01
C THR A 11 -13.81 -8.98 19.72
N LYS A 12 -14.24 -8.31 18.64
CA LYS A 12 -14.53 -8.92 17.34
C LYS A 12 -13.48 -8.61 16.28
N LEU A 13 -12.45 -7.83 16.63
CA LEU A 13 -11.41 -7.44 15.69
C LEU A 13 -10.49 -8.62 15.38
N HIS A 14 -10.31 -8.85 14.08
CA HIS A 14 -9.31 -9.76 13.55
C HIS A 14 -8.34 -8.97 12.66
N PRO A 15 -7.06 -9.38 12.48
CA PRO A 15 -6.13 -8.67 11.59
C PRO A 15 -6.63 -8.48 10.15
N LEU A 16 -7.56 -9.32 9.69
CA LEU A 16 -8.17 -9.22 8.34
C LEU A 16 -9.48 -8.42 8.32
N SER A 17 -9.90 -7.84 9.45
CA SER A 17 -11.09 -7.00 9.50
C SER A 17 -10.85 -5.68 8.74
N PRO A 18 -11.83 -5.19 7.95
CA PRO A 18 -11.69 -3.94 7.19
C PRO A 18 -11.29 -2.73 8.05
N GLU A 19 -11.77 -2.69 9.30
CA GLU A 19 -11.50 -1.63 10.26
C GLU A 19 -10.03 -1.58 10.70
N VAL A 20 -9.35 -2.73 10.72
CA VAL A 20 -7.92 -2.84 10.98
C VAL A 20 -7.11 -2.54 9.71
N ILE A 21 -7.50 -3.12 8.57
CA ILE A 21 -6.82 -2.91 7.27
C ILE A 21 -6.83 -1.43 6.85
N SER A 22 -7.92 -0.70 7.16
CA SER A 22 -8.03 0.74 6.88
C SER A 22 -6.98 1.57 7.64
N ARG A 23 -6.60 1.14 8.84
CA ARG A 23 -5.77 1.91 9.78
C ARG A 23 -4.30 1.47 9.80
N GLN A 24 -4.03 0.17 9.66
CA GLN A 24 -2.71 -0.40 9.89
C GLN A 24 -2.34 -1.42 8.83
N ALA A 25 -1.05 -1.47 8.50
CA ALA A 25 -0.49 -2.52 7.66
C ALA A 25 -0.52 -3.87 8.40
N THR A 26 -1.13 -4.87 7.79
CA THR A 26 -1.32 -6.21 8.36
C THR A 26 -0.22 -7.18 7.93
N ILE A 27 0.43 -6.91 6.80
CA ILE A 27 1.46 -7.76 6.19
C ILE A 27 2.66 -6.90 5.80
N ASN A 28 3.86 -7.34 6.18
CA ASN A 28 5.12 -6.74 5.73
C ASN A 28 5.69 -7.54 4.56
N ILE A 29 6.08 -6.85 3.49
CA ILE A 29 6.67 -7.47 2.29
C ILE A 29 8.06 -6.86 2.09
N GLY A 30 9.09 -7.71 2.05
CA GLY A 30 10.46 -7.30 1.76
C GLY A 30 10.81 -7.46 0.28
N THR A 31 11.41 -6.44 -0.33
CA THR A 31 11.96 -6.54 -1.70
C THR A 31 13.48 -6.77 -1.63
N ILE A 32 13.94 -7.89 -2.19
CA ILE A 32 15.35 -8.27 -2.25
C ILE A 32 15.81 -8.39 -3.71
N GLY A 33 17.13 -8.32 -3.95
CA GLY A 33 17.70 -8.41 -5.30
C GLY A 33 19.02 -7.67 -5.46
N HIS A 34 19.65 -7.84 -6.62
CA HIS A 34 20.97 -7.29 -6.95
C HIS A 34 20.99 -5.75 -7.02
N VAL A 35 22.19 -5.16 -6.99
CA VAL A 35 22.37 -3.71 -7.13
C VAL A 35 21.80 -3.22 -8.47
N ALA A 36 21.22 -2.02 -8.48
CA ALA A 36 20.61 -1.38 -9.66
C ALA A 36 19.38 -2.08 -10.28
N HIS A 37 18.82 -3.15 -9.69
CA HIS A 37 17.59 -3.80 -10.19
C HIS A 37 16.27 -3.03 -9.91
N GLY A 38 16.35 -1.78 -9.43
CA GLY A 38 15.15 -0.96 -9.25
C GLY A 38 14.20 -1.36 -8.11
N LYS A 39 14.68 -2.08 -7.08
CA LYS A 39 13.87 -2.48 -5.91
C LYS A 39 13.08 -1.31 -5.29
N SER A 40 13.76 -0.20 -5.05
CA SER A 40 13.15 1.02 -4.50
C SER A 40 12.13 1.65 -5.46
N THR A 41 12.35 1.52 -6.77
CA THR A 41 11.41 1.96 -7.80
C THR A 41 10.13 1.12 -7.80
N VAL A 42 10.24 -0.21 -7.64
CA VAL A 42 9.07 -1.10 -7.52
C VAL A 42 8.25 -0.75 -6.28
N VAL A 43 8.90 -0.52 -5.13
CA VAL A 43 8.20 -0.11 -3.91
C VAL A 43 7.50 1.24 -4.11
N LYS A 44 8.14 2.20 -4.78
CA LYS A 44 7.54 3.50 -5.11
C LYS A 44 6.35 3.36 -6.06
N ALA A 45 6.41 2.48 -7.06
CA ALA A 45 5.31 2.24 -8.00
C ALA A 45 4.07 1.65 -7.31
N ILE A 46 4.27 0.79 -6.30
CA ILE A 46 3.17 0.14 -5.56
C ILE A 46 2.58 1.08 -4.50
N SER A 47 3.44 1.71 -3.70
CA SER A 47 3.01 2.51 -2.53
C SER A 47 2.79 3.99 -2.84
N GLY A 48 3.33 4.50 -3.95
CA GLY A 48 3.45 5.93 -4.22
C GLY A 48 4.48 6.66 -3.33
N VAL A 49 5.10 5.96 -2.36
CA VAL A 49 6.03 6.57 -1.40
C VAL A 49 7.47 6.33 -1.82
N GLN A 50 8.26 7.41 -1.86
CA GLN A 50 9.69 7.31 -2.07
C GLN A 50 10.39 6.87 -0.78
N THR A 51 11.04 5.70 -0.83
CA THR A 51 11.72 5.10 0.32
C THR A 51 13.07 5.73 0.64
N VAL A 52 13.70 6.38 -0.34
CA VAL A 52 14.98 7.11 -0.18
C VAL A 52 14.72 8.45 0.50
N ARG A 53 15.08 8.57 1.77
CA ARG A 53 14.85 9.79 2.58
C ARG A 53 16.11 10.60 2.87
N PHE A 54 17.30 10.02 2.73
CA PHE A 54 18.55 10.68 3.10
C PHE A 54 19.22 11.33 1.90
N LYS A 55 19.70 12.58 2.06
CA LYS A 55 20.34 13.34 0.96
C LYS A 55 21.52 12.59 0.35
N ASN A 56 22.40 12.01 1.18
CA ASN A 56 23.54 11.21 0.71
C ASN A 56 23.15 9.98 -0.12
N GLU A 57 21.98 9.38 0.16
CA GLU A 57 21.45 8.26 -0.62
C GLU A 57 20.91 8.72 -1.97
N LEU A 58 20.24 9.88 -1.98
CA LEU A 58 19.69 10.49 -3.18
C LEU A 58 20.81 10.89 -4.15
N GLU A 59 21.87 11.53 -3.65
CA GLU A 59 23.02 11.95 -4.45
C GLU A 59 23.79 10.77 -5.04
N ARG A 60 23.85 9.64 -4.33
CA ARG A 60 24.60 8.45 -4.75
C ARG A 60 23.74 7.40 -5.46
N ASN A 61 22.42 7.62 -5.58
CA ASN A 61 21.46 6.66 -6.16
C ASN A 61 21.55 5.24 -5.58
N ILE A 62 21.86 5.12 -4.28
CA ILE A 62 21.95 3.84 -3.56
C ILE A 62 21.05 3.83 -2.33
N THR A 63 20.60 2.64 -1.93
CA THR A 63 19.86 2.44 -0.68
C THR A 63 20.82 1.89 0.37
N ILE A 64 21.08 2.67 1.43
CA ILE A 64 22.01 2.32 2.51
C ILE A 64 21.21 1.91 3.75
N LYS A 65 20.13 2.65 4.03
CA LYS A 65 19.21 2.39 5.14
C LYS A 65 17.98 1.65 4.67
N LEU A 66 17.36 0.92 5.60
CA LEU A 66 16.09 0.24 5.34
C LEU A 66 15.00 1.28 5.07
N GLY A 67 14.48 1.25 3.85
CA GLY A 67 13.34 2.04 3.44
C GLY A 67 12.02 1.36 3.81
N TYR A 68 11.04 2.12 4.28
CA TYR A 68 9.72 1.63 4.62
C TYR A 68 8.63 2.43 3.91
N ALA A 69 7.63 1.73 3.39
CA ALA A 69 6.48 2.31 2.71
C ALA A 69 5.23 1.49 2.98
N ASN A 70 4.13 2.17 3.30
CA ASN A 70 2.83 1.56 3.45
C ASN A 70 2.05 1.65 2.13
N ALA A 71 1.32 0.59 1.80
CA ALA A 71 0.42 0.55 0.64
C ALA A 71 -0.90 -0.10 1.05
N LYS A 72 -2.01 0.41 0.53
CA LYS A 72 -3.33 -0.22 0.61
C LYS A 72 -3.61 -0.92 -0.71
N ILE A 73 -4.02 -2.19 -0.64
CA ILE A 73 -4.37 -2.99 -1.82
C ILE A 73 -5.89 -3.14 -1.85
N TYR A 74 -6.47 -2.76 -2.98
CA TYR A 74 -7.91 -2.77 -3.21
C TYR A 74 -8.24 -3.82 -4.26
N LYS A 75 -9.39 -4.46 -4.08
CA LYS A 75 -9.98 -5.38 -5.05
C LYS A 75 -11.31 -4.79 -5.51
N CYS A 76 -11.47 -4.64 -6.82
CA CYS A 76 -12.77 -4.38 -7.41
C CYS A 76 -13.63 -5.66 -7.35
N GLU A 77 -14.85 -5.54 -6.86
CA GLU A 77 -15.81 -6.65 -6.78
C GLU A 77 -16.70 -6.76 -8.02
N ASP A 78 -16.64 -5.77 -8.93
CA ASP A 78 -17.40 -5.78 -10.17
C ASP A 78 -16.88 -6.86 -11.13
N GLU A 79 -17.77 -7.73 -11.62
CA GLU A 79 -17.47 -8.82 -12.55
C GLU A 79 -16.94 -8.30 -13.90
N ARG A 80 -17.24 -7.04 -14.24
CA ARG A 80 -16.73 -6.37 -15.45
C ARG A 80 -15.23 -6.09 -15.39
N CYS A 81 -14.60 -6.22 -14.23
CA CYS A 81 -13.18 -6.01 -14.04
C CYS A 81 -12.44 -7.36 -13.94
N PRO A 82 -11.96 -7.93 -15.07
CA PRO A 82 -11.22 -9.19 -15.02
C PRO A 82 -9.86 -9.01 -14.35
N ARG A 83 -9.34 -10.11 -13.78
CA ARG A 83 -7.95 -10.17 -13.32
C ARG A 83 -7.00 -9.99 -14.52
N PRO A 84 -5.90 -9.22 -14.40
CA PRO A 84 -5.36 -8.64 -13.17
C PRO A 84 -5.84 -7.21 -12.84
N MET A 85 -6.63 -6.56 -13.72
CA MET A 85 -7.04 -5.16 -13.54
C MET A 85 -7.98 -4.92 -12.35
N SER A 86 -8.57 -6.00 -11.82
CA SER A 86 -9.38 -5.98 -10.59
C SER A 86 -8.62 -5.58 -9.33
N TYR A 87 -7.29 -5.44 -9.37
CA TYR A 87 -6.49 -5.05 -8.21
C TYR A 87 -5.75 -3.74 -8.44
N LYS A 88 -5.77 -2.88 -7.43
CA LYS A 88 -4.98 -1.65 -7.42
C LYS A 88 -4.33 -1.40 -6.08
N ALA A 89 -3.14 -0.81 -6.11
CA ALA A 89 -2.44 -0.35 -4.93
C ALA A 89 -2.44 1.17 -4.91
N TYR A 90 -2.68 1.74 -3.73
CA TYR A 90 -2.55 3.17 -3.48
C TYR A 90 -1.78 3.41 -2.19
N GLY A 91 -1.29 4.64 -2.01
CA GLY A 91 -0.68 5.05 -0.74
C GLY A 91 -1.71 5.13 0.40
N SER A 92 -1.22 5.23 1.64
CA SER A 92 -2.05 5.20 2.85
C SER A 92 -3.12 6.30 2.93
N GLY A 93 -2.91 7.43 2.27
CA GLY A 93 -3.85 8.55 2.26
C GLY A 93 -5.08 8.35 1.38
N LYS A 94 -5.17 7.25 0.61
CA LYS A 94 -6.34 6.95 -0.22
C LYS A 94 -7.52 6.51 0.66
N GLU A 95 -8.72 6.93 0.28
CA GLU A 95 -9.98 6.51 0.88
C GLU A 95 -10.19 4.99 0.82
N ASP A 96 -11.02 4.45 1.70
CA ASP A 96 -11.20 2.99 1.83
C ASP A 96 -12.03 2.37 0.69
N ASN A 97 -12.88 3.16 0.02
CA ASN A 97 -13.72 2.71 -1.08
C ASN A 97 -13.50 3.58 -2.33
N PRO A 98 -12.33 3.49 -2.99
CA PRO A 98 -12.07 4.25 -4.20
C PRO A 98 -12.98 3.77 -5.34
N MET A 99 -13.44 4.71 -6.18
CA MET A 99 -14.22 4.36 -7.36
C MET A 99 -13.40 3.51 -8.35
N CYS A 100 -14.06 2.53 -8.96
CA CYS A 100 -13.47 1.77 -10.06
C CYS A 100 -13.36 2.67 -11.29
N GLU A 101 -12.28 2.51 -12.06
CA GLU A 101 -12.06 3.25 -13.31
C GLU A 101 -12.78 2.63 -14.52
N VAL A 102 -13.44 1.48 -14.35
CA VAL A 102 -14.28 0.90 -15.41
C VAL A 102 -15.54 1.78 -15.52
N PRO A 103 -15.78 2.44 -16.67
CA PRO A 103 -16.97 3.25 -16.86
C PRO A 103 -18.23 2.38 -16.75
N GLY A 104 -19.22 2.92 -16.04
CA GLY A 104 -20.52 2.29 -15.79
C GLY A 104 -21.35 2.11 -17.04
#